data_AF-A0A538KCC9-F1
#
_entry.id   AF-A0A538KCC9-F1
#
_cell.length_a   1.000
_cell.length_b   1.000
_cell.length_c   1.000
_cell.angle_alpha   90.00
_cell.angle_beta   90.00
_cell.angle_gamma   90.00
#
_symmetry.space_group_name_H-M   'P 1'
#
loop_
_entity.id
_entity.type
_entity.pdbx_description
1 polymer ?
#
loop_
_entity_poly.entity_id
_entity_poly.type
_entity_poly.pdbx_seq_one_letter_code
_entity_poly.pdbx_strand_id
1 'polypeptide(L)'
;MPRRNDYVPSLAELLVRFGANVQSGQIVALSSEPGKEPLARAVAEAAYRAGARFVDLQVFDVHLKRSRALYADPDSLGFVPPWYGDRMRALGDARAARIVLSGPVAPRIMD
;
A
#
# COMPACT_ATOMS: atom_id res chain seq x y z
N MET A 1 22.00 -15.73 -13.88
CA MET A 1 20.70 -15.56 -13.19
C MET A 1 20.35 -14.08 -13.21
N PRO A 2 19.09 -13.68 -13.47
CA PRO A 2 18.69 -12.28 -13.36
C PRO A 2 18.96 -11.79 -11.95
N ARG A 3 19.38 -10.53 -11.80
CA ARG A 3 19.54 -9.95 -10.47
C ARG A 3 18.17 -9.81 -9.84
N ARG A 4 18.12 -9.86 -8.50
CA ARG A 4 16.90 -9.88 -7.68
C ARG A 4 15.87 -8.76 -7.99
N ASN A 5 16.27 -7.73 -8.74
CA ASN A 5 15.45 -6.56 -9.08
C ASN A 5 14.91 -6.56 -10.52
N ASP A 6 15.32 -7.49 -11.38
CA ASP A 6 14.98 -7.49 -12.81
C ASP A 6 13.48 -7.77 -13.04
N TYR A 7 12.80 -8.36 -12.04
CA TYR A 7 11.38 -8.68 -12.10
C TYR A 7 10.47 -7.56 -11.61
N VAL A 8 11.00 -6.52 -10.96
CA VAL A 8 10.18 -5.45 -10.36
C VAL A 8 9.29 -4.74 -11.39
N PRO A 9 9.80 -4.33 -12.57
CA PRO A 9 8.96 -3.71 -13.60
C PRO A 9 7.89 -4.66 -14.13
N SER A 10 8.23 -5.92 -14.39
CA SER A 10 7.27 -6.92 -14.92
C SER A 10 6.19 -7.27 -13.90
N LEU A 11 6.55 -7.39 -12.62
CA LEU A 11 5.58 -7.61 -11.54
C LEU A 11 4.66 -6.39 -11.39
N ALA A 12 5.19 -5.17 -11.43
CA ALA A 12 4.38 -3.96 -11.36
C ALA A 12 3.37 -3.88 -12.51
N GLU A 13 3.79 -4.16 -13.74
CA GLU A 13 2.91 -4.19 -14.91
C GLU A 13 1.80 -5.25 -14.76
N LEU A 14 2.15 -6.45 -14.29
CA LEU A 14 1.19 -7.52 -14.02
C LEU A 14 0.16 -7.08 -12.97
N LEU A 15 0.61 -6.51 -11.85
CA LEU A 15 -0.28 -6.04 -10.78
C LEU A 15 -1.24 -4.95 -11.28
N VAL A 16 -0.76 -4.02 -12.09
CA VAL A 16 -1.56 -2.88 -12.56
C VAL A 16 -2.54 -3.29 -13.67
N ARG A 17 -2.07 -3.97 -14.72
CA ARG A 17 -2.88 -4.19 -15.92
C ARG A 17 -3.68 -5.47 -15.91
N PHE A 18 -3.21 -6.49 -15.19
CA PHE A 18 -3.91 -7.77 -15.10
C PHE A 18 -4.56 -7.96 -13.73
N GLY A 19 -3.82 -7.73 -12.65
CA GLY A 19 -4.31 -7.95 -11.29
C GLY A 19 -5.45 -7.00 -10.91
N ALA A 20 -5.15 -5.71 -10.83
CA ALA A 20 -6.13 -4.67 -10.53
C ALA A 20 -6.88 -4.16 -11.77
N ASN A 21 -6.35 -4.43 -12.96
CA ASN A 21 -6.87 -3.93 -14.24
C ASN A 21 -7.22 -2.43 -14.18
N VAL A 22 -6.25 -1.61 -13.80
CA VAL A 22 -6.43 -0.16 -13.62
C VAL A 22 -6.92 0.45 -14.94
N GLN A 23 -8.05 1.15 -14.85
CA GLN A 23 -8.66 1.87 -15.96
C GLN A 23 -8.21 3.33 -15.97
N SER A 24 -8.23 3.95 -17.16
CA SER A 24 -7.95 5.38 -17.31
C SER A 24 -8.88 6.23 -16.43
N GLY A 25 -8.31 7.19 -15.71
CA GLY A 25 -9.01 8.08 -14.80
C GLY A 25 -9.29 7.52 -13.40
N GLN A 26 -8.99 6.24 -13.11
CA GLN A 26 -9.18 5.68 -11.77
C GLN A 26 -8.14 6.20 -10.77
N ILE A 27 -8.56 6.30 -9.52
CA ILE A 27 -7.64 6.44 -8.38
C ILE A 27 -7.12 5.04 -8.03
N VAL A 28 -5.83 4.94 -7.71
CA VAL A 28 -5.21 3.71 -7.22
C VAL A 28 -4.83 3.89 -5.75
N ALA A 29 -5.50 3.16 -4.87
CA ALA A 29 -5.13 3.05 -3.47
C ALA A 29 -4.05 1.97 -3.31
N LEU A 30 -2.79 2.40 -3.18
CA LEU A 30 -1.65 1.52 -2.97
C LEU A 30 -1.33 1.43 -1.47
N SER A 31 -1.28 0.22 -0.94
CA SER A 31 -0.80 -0.04 0.42
C SER A 31 0.51 -0.81 0.37
N SER A 32 1.46 -0.43 1.22
CA SER A 32 2.78 -1.06 1.31
C SER A 32 3.24 -1.10 2.76
N GLU A 33 4.38 -1.76 2.99
CA GLU A 33 5.13 -1.74 4.23
C GLU A 33 6.59 -1.35 3.92
N PRO A 34 7.40 -0.96 4.93
CA PRO A 34 8.82 -0.65 4.73
C PRO A 34 9.60 -1.77 4.04
N GLY A 35 10.60 -1.40 3.23
CA GLY A 35 11.44 -2.34 2.47
C GLY A 35 10.88 -2.76 1.11
N LYS A 36 9.68 -2.30 0.74
CA LYS A 36 9.03 -2.56 -0.55
C LYS A 36 8.99 -1.33 -1.47
N GLU A 37 9.74 -0.28 -1.14
CA GLU A 37 9.72 1.01 -1.83
C GLU A 37 10.03 0.90 -3.32
N PRO A 38 11.02 0.09 -3.78
CA PRO A 38 11.28 -0.07 -5.21
C PRO A 38 10.06 -0.61 -5.98
N LEU A 39 9.35 -1.59 -5.42
CA LEU A 39 8.14 -2.14 -6.04
C LEU A 39 6.96 -1.17 -5.97
N ALA A 40 6.78 -0.46 -4.85
CA ALA A 40 5.73 0.55 -4.71
C ALA A 40 5.89 1.68 -5.75
N ARG A 41 7.11 2.16 -5.99
CA ARG A 41 7.42 3.14 -7.03
C ARG A 41 7.13 2.59 -8.43
N ALA A 42 7.55 1.35 -8.72
CA ALA A 42 7.28 0.72 -10.01
C ALA A 42 5.78 0.54 -10.28
N VAL A 43 4.99 0.16 -9.26
CA VAL A 43 3.52 0.07 -9.36
C VAL A 43 2.90 1.45 -9.63
N ALA A 44 3.37 2.50 -8.95
CA ALA A 44 2.88 3.86 -9.21
C ALA A 44 3.19 4.31 -10.65
N GLU A 45 4.41 4.08 -11.14
CA GLU A 45 4.77 4.39 -12.53
C GLU A 45 3.90 3.63 -13.53
N ALA A 46 3.72 2.31 -13.34
CA ALA A 46 2.88 1.49 -14.20
C ALA A 46 1.41 1.95 -14.17
N ALA A 47 0.89 2.31 -12.99
CA ALA A 47 -0.47 2.83 -12.83
C ALA A 47 -0.66 4.15 -13.59
N TYR A 48 0.27 5.09 -13.48
CA TYR A 48 0.20 6.35 -14.24
C TYR A 48 0.33 6.11 -15.75
N ARG A 49 1.20 5.19 -16.20
CA ARG A 49 1.27 4.78 -17.63
C ARG A 49 -0.04 4.15 -18.12
N ALA A 50 -0.77 3.45 -17.25
CA ALA A 50 -2.11 2.91 -17.53
C ALA A 50 -3.23 3.97 -17.48
N GLY A 51 -2.91 5.22 -17.15
CA GLY A 51 -3.86 6.34 -17.13
C GLY A 51 -4.52 6.60 -15.78
N ALA A 52 -3.98 6.08 -14.68
CA ALA A 52 -4.48 6.41 -13.34
C ALA A 52 -4.50 7.93 -13.12
N ARG A 53 -5.58 8.43 -12.50
CA ARG A 53 -5.73 9.84 -12.13
C ARG A 53 -4.81 10.21 -10.97
N PHE A 54 -4.70 9.32 -9.98
CA PHE A 54 -3.94 9.55 -8.76
C PHE A 54 -3.56 8.22 -8.12
N VAL A 55 -2.33 8.11 -7.62
CA VAL A 55 -1.87 6.97 -6.81
C VAL A 55 -1.68 7.42 -5.38
N ASP A 56 -2.52 6.92 -4.49
CA ASP A 56 -2.50 7.20 -3.05
C ASP A 56 -1.78 6.09 -2.29
N LEU A 57 -0.53 6.36 -1.87
CA LEU A 57 0.30 5.41 -1.13
C LEU A 57 0.10 5.55 0.38
N GLN A 58 -0.32 4.46 1.03
CA GLN A 58 -0.20 4.28 2.48
C GLN A 58 0.88 3.27 2.83
N VAL A 59 1.81 3.67 3.70
CA VAL A 59 2.82 2.77 4.27
C VAL A 59 2.42 2.42 5.69
N PHE A 60 2.21 1.12 5.94
CA PHE A 60 1.98 0.61 7.28
C PHE A 60 3.30 0.16 7.89
N ASP A 61 3.79 0.93 8.87
CA ASP A 61 5.03 0.60 9.58
C ASP A 61 4.73 -0.18 10.86
N VAL A 62 5.15 -1.45 10.87
CA VAL A 62 5.01 -2.36 12.01
C VAL A 62 5.81 -1.91 13.24
N HIS A 63 6.88 -1.12 13.07
CA HIS A 63 7.65 -0.55 14.18
C HIS A 63 6.87 0.56 14.90
N LEU A 64 6.09 1.36 14.17
CA LEU A 64 5.18 2.34 14.77
C LEU A 64 4.05 1.64 15.53
N LYS A 65 3.52 0.55 14.98
CA LYS A 65 2.54 -0.30 15.68
C LYS A 65 3.11 -0.84 17.00
N ARG A 66 4.33 -1.37 16.98
CA ARG A 66 5.03 -1.85 18.19
C ARG A 66 5.23 -0.73 19.20
N SER A 67 5.66 0.45 18.75
CA SER A 67 5.83 1.62 19.63
C SER A 67 4.53 1.99 20.34
N ARG A 68 3.40 2.06 19.62
CA ARG A 68 2.08 2.29 20.23
C ARG A 68 1.71 1.19 21.23
N ALA A 69 2.00 -0.07 20.91
CA ALA A 69 1.71 -1.18 21.81
C ALA A 69 2.55 -1.15 23.11
N LEU A 70 3.79 -0.65 23.06
CA LEU A 70 4.70 -0.60 24.21
C LEU A 70 4.50 0.64 25.09
N TYR A 71 4.16 1.79 24.49
CA TYR A 71 4.30 3.08 25.17
C TYR A 71 3.01 3.90 25.22
N ALA A 72 1.96 3.55 24.49
CA ALA A 72 0.70 4.27 24.59
C ALA A 72 -0.04 3.91 25.87
N ASP A 73 -0.86 4.85 26.35
CA ASP A 73 -1.86 4.57 27.36
C ASP A 73 -2.77 3.40 26.88
N PRO A 74 -2.91 2.30 27.64
CA PRO A 74 -3.78 1.18 27.28
C PRO A 74 -5.22 1.60 26.93
N ASP A 75 -5.76 2.60 27.61
CA ASP A 75 -7.14 3.08 27.37
C ASP A 75 -7.27 3.77 26.00
N SER A 76 -6.17 4.25 25.43
CA SER A 76 -6.13 4.84 24.10
C SER A 76 -6.06 3.82 22.95
N LEU A 77 -5.86 2.52 23.24
CA LEU A 77 -5.69 1.52 22.17
C LEU A 77 -6.97 1.25 21.38
N GLY A 78 -8.14 1.53 21.95
CA GLY A 78 -9.43 1.49 21.24
C GLY A 78 -9.67 2.66 20.29
N PHE A 79 -8.88 3.73 20.39
CA PHE A 79 -9.05 4.91 19.54
C PHE A 79 -8.59 4.64 18.10
N VAL A 80 -9.52 4.84 17.16
CA VAL A 80 -9.27 4.89 15.72
C VAL A 80 -9.61 6.29 15.22
N PRO A 81 -8.65 7.02 14.66
CA PRO A 81 -8.95 8.32 14.09
C PRO A 81 -9.99 8.28 12.96
N PRO A 82 -10.89 9.28 12.87
CA PRO A 82 -12.00 9.27 11.90
C PRO A 82 -11.52 9.26 10.44
N TRP A 83 -10.37 9.88 10.16
CA TRP A 83 -9.81 9.99 8.81
C TRP A 83 -9.50 8.64 8.15
N TYR A 84 -9.28 7.57 8.92
CA TYR A 84 -9.14 6.23 8.33
C TYR A 84 -10.44 5.74 7.70
N GLY A 85 -11.57 5.92 8.41
CA GLY A 85 -12.89 5.54 7.92
C GLY A 85 -13.35 6.43 6.77
N ASP A 86 -13.16 7.74 6.90
CA ASP A 86 -13.51 8.71 5.86
C ASP A 86 -12.74 8.43 4.56
N ARG A 87 -11.44 8.13 4.67
CA ARG A 87 -10.63 7.76 3.51
C ARG A 87 -11.15 6.49 2.83
N MET A 88 -11.49 5.45 3.58
CA MET A 88 -12.02 4.20 2.99
C MET A 88 -13.34 4.44 2.26
N ARG A 89 -14.24 5.25 2.83
CA ARG A 89 -15.49 5.65 2.17
C ARG A 89 -15.21 6.40 0.87
N ALA A 90 -14.37 7.43 0.92
CA ALA A 90 -14.03 8.24 -0.26
C ALA A 90 -13.40 7.41 -1.40
N LEU A 91 -12.55 6.42 -1.07
CA LEU A 91 -12.00 5.50 -2.07
C LEU A 91 -13.07 4.60 -2.69
N GLY A 92 -14.05 4.16 -1.90
CA GLY A 92 -15.20 3.39 -2.37
C GLY A 92 -16.09 4.20 -3.31
N ASP A 93 -16.43 5.44 -2.92
CA ASP A 93 -17.24 6.36 -3.72
C ASP A 93 -16.57 6.67 -5.07
N ALA A 94 -15.24 6.83 -5.06
CA ALA A 94 -14.44 7.04 -6.26
C ALA A 94 -14.23 5.78 -7.12
N ARG A 95 -14.71 4.61 -6.69
CA ARG A 95 -14.46 3.30 -7.31
C ARG A 95 -12.97 3.07 -7.60
N ALA A 96 -12.13 3.39 -6.61
CA ALA A 96 -10.68 3.28 -6.72
C ALA A 96 -10.25 1.81 -6.88
N ALA A 97 -9.23 1.58 -7.69
CA ALA A 97 -8.51 0.31 -7.73
C ALA A 97 -7.65 0.18 -6.47
N ARG A 98 -7.56 -1.00 -5.87
CA ARG A 98 -6.79 -1.22 -4.64
C ARG A 98 -5.71 -2.28 -4.86
N ILE A 99 -4.46 -1.92 -4.55
CA ILE A 99 -3.30 -2.80 -4.62
C ILE A 99 -2.63 -2.84 -3.25
N VAL A 100 -2.33 -4.02 -2.74
CA VAL A 100 -1.69 -4.21 -1.43
C VAL A 100 -0.41 -5.02 -1.61
N LEU A 101 0.72 -4.42 -1.27
CA LEU A 101 2.02 -5.08 -1.23
C LEU A 101 2.24 -5.63 0.18
N SER A 102 1.78 -6.85 0.42
CA SER A 102 1.95 -7.55 1.69
C SER A 102 3.19 -8.44 1.70
N GLY A 103 3.74 -8.68 2.89
CA GLY A 103 4.73 -9.73 3.12
C GLY A 103 5.57 -9.42 4.35
N PRO A 104 6.18 -10.43 4.99
CA PRO A 104 6.85 -10.26 6.27
C PRO A 104 7.92 -9.16 6.21
N VAL A 105 7.73 -8.09 6.99
CA VAL A 105 8.75 -7.04 7.20
C VAL A 105 9.57 -7.34 8.44
N ALA A 106 8.90 -7.65 9.55
CA ALA A 106 9.52 -8.07 10.80
C ALA A 106 8.61 -9.08 11.52
N PRO A 107 8.66 -10.38 11.18
CA PRO A 107 7.75 -11.41 11.69
C PRO A 107 7.71 -11.54 13.22
N ARG A 108 8.84 -11.26 13.87
CA ARG A 108 9.06 -11.40 15.32
C ARG A 108 9.03 -10.07 16.07
N ILE A 109 8.40 -9.05 15.49
CA ILE A 109 8.43 -7.70 16.05
C ILE A 109 7.59 -7.54 17.33
N MET A 110 6.66 -8.47 17.56
CA MET A 110 5.76 -8.50 18.71
C MET A 110 6.09 -9.64 19.68
N ASP A 111 7.22 -10.32 19.49
CA ASP A 111 7.76 -11.27 20.47
C ASP A 111 8.11 -10.56 21.78
#